data_AF-A0A7V3KMN9-F1
#
_entry.id   AF-A0A7V3KMN9-F1
#
_cell.length_a   1.000
_cell.length_b   1.000
_cell.length_c   1.000
_cell.angle_alpha   90.00
_cell.angle_beta   90.00
_cell.angle_gamma   90.00
#
_symmetry.space_group_name_H-M   'P 1'
#
loop_
_entity.id
_entity.type
_entity.pdbx_description
1 polymer ?
#
loop_
_entity_poly.entity_id
_entity_poly.type
_entity_poly.pdbx_seq_one_letter_code
_entity_poly.pdbx_strand_id
1 'polypeptide(L)'
;MVTLLLLISFPIVLNGYFEGEYLAQKSRLPVNWDMWNPKNYFEMKFTVSPSPGLNGFFSLSALSNSNGMRFFMNQGHLSYRTSNTETTIFSREDRFWISSPLLFLVNTDRVKDDAWGPKAEGVRMDLWEWKGFYATAIASKFRTWDGEAYLASLTKKFGDRFEIGSIYLKKDWRGPGNSFNSVYSINGKTHTKGPLNLRFEVARSIH
;
A
#
# COMPACT_ATOMS: atom_id res chain seq x y z
N MET A 1 17.57 9.55 -35.60
CA MET A 1 16.92 8.78 -34.51
C MET A 1 18.00 8.33 -33.55
N VAL A 2 18.13 9.01 -32.41
CA VAL A 2 19.04 8.58 -31.34
C VAL A 2 18.22 7.72 -30.40
N THR A 3 18.37 6.41 -30.55
CA THR A 3 17.84 5.43 -29.60
C THR A 3 18.65 5.57 -28.32
N LEU A 4 18.13 6.32 -27.35
CA LEU A 4 18.75 6.51 -26.06
C LEU A 4 18.60 5.21 -25.26
N LEU A 5 19.57 4.31 -25.40
CA LEU A 5 19.87 3.30 -24.40
C LEU A 5 20.34 4.06 -23.15
N LEU A 6 19.39 4.39 -22.27
CA LEU A 6 19.67 4.77 -20.89
C LEU A 6 20.27 3.53 -20.21
N LEU A 7 21.59 3.38 -20.34
CA LEU A 7 22.40 2.59 -19.43
C LEU A 7 22.05 3.09 -18.03
N ILE A 8 21.41 2.23 -17.26
CA ILE A 8 20.97 2.50 -15.91
C ILE A 8 22.21 2.75 -15.05
N SER A 9 22.61 4.02 -14.91
CA SER A 9 23.77 4.45 -14.11
C SER A 9 23.38 4.69 -12.64
N PHE A 10 22.40 3.94 -12.13
CA PHE A 10 21.91 4.08 -10.78
C PHE A 10 21.80 2.72 -10.10
N PRO A 11 21.91 2.68 -8.76
CA PRO A 11 21.86 1.41 -8.04
C PRO A 11 20.50 0.74 -8.24
N ILE A 12 20.55 -0.49 -8.75
CA ILE A 12 19.44 -1.44 -8.76
C ILE A 12 19.82 -2.57 -7.81
N VAL A 13 18.93 -2.88 -6.87
CA VAL A 13 19.01 -4.11 -6.08
C VAL A 13 17.99 -5.08 -6.63
N LEU A 14 18.47 -6.27 -7.01
CA LEU A 14 17.64 -7.39 -7.45
C LEU A 14 17.56 -8.42 -6.33
N ASN A 15 16.35 -8.82 -5.97
CA ASN A 15 16.09 -9.91 -5.04
C ASN A 15 15.03 -10.80 -5.64
N GLY A 16 15.04 -12.09 -5.33
CA GLY A 16 14.02 -12.97 -5.87
C GLY A 16 14.15 -14.37 -5.30
N TYR A 17 13.18 -15.19 -5.64
CA TYR A 17 13.25 -16.61 -5.35
C TYR A 17 12.59 -17.41 -6.47
N PHE A 18 12.99 -18.67 -6.55
CA PHE A 18 12.42 -19.64 -7.44
C PHE A 18 11.98 -20.84 -6.60
N GLU A 19 10.77 -21.31 -6.83
CA GLU A 19 10.17 -22.44 -6.16
C GLU A 19 9.62 -23.41 -7.21
N GLY A 20 9.98 -24.69 -7.09
CA GLY A 20 9.47 -25.76 -7.93
C GLY A 20 8.71 -26.77 -7.10
N GLU A 21 7.46 -27.03 -7.45
CA GLU A 21 6.61 -28.05 -6.84
C GLU A 21 6.55 -29.26 -7.78
N TYR A 22 7.03 -30.41 -7.29
CA TYR A 22 7.13 -31.67 -8.02
C TYR A 22 6.25 -32.72 -7.36
N LEU A 23 5.41 -33.41 -8.14
CA LEU A 23 4.50 -34.43 -7.62
C LEU A 23 5.20 -35.79 -7.55
N ALA A 24 5.19 -36.41 -6.37
CA ALA A 24 5.65 -37.79 -6.21
C ALA A 24 4.45 -38.76 -6.26
N GLN A 25 4.50 -39.75 -7.15
CA GLN A 25 3.49 -40.82 -7.18
C GLN A 25 3.82 -41.87 -6.12
N LYS A 26 3.34 -41.65 -4.88
CA LYS A 26 3.58 -42.51 -3.71
C LYS A 26 2.98 -43.92 -3.81
N SER A 27 2.12 -44.19 -4.80
CA SER A 27 1.44 -45.48 -4.99
C SER A 27 2.24 -46.51 -5.78
N ARG A 28 3.44 -46.16 -6.28
CA ARG A 28 4.33 -47.08 -7.00
C ARG A 28 5.69 -47.14 -6.28
N LEU A 29 6.24 -48.35 -6.12
CA LEU A 29 7.61 -48.58 -5.66
C LEU A 29 8.46 -49.05 -6.85
N PRO A 30 9.61 -48.41 -7.13
CA PRO A 30 10.15 -47.21 -6.47
C PRO A 30 9.28 -45.97 -6.71
N VAL A 31 9.33 -45.02 -5.76
CA VAL A 31 8.60 -43.75 -5.87
C VAL A 31 9.14 -42.97 -7.07
N ASN A 32 8.29 -42.76 -8.06
CA ASN A 32 8.62 -41.94 -9.22
C ASN A 32 8.17 -40.49 -8.99
N TRP A 33 9.11 -39.57 -9.17
CA TRP A 33 8.84 -38.14 -9.21
C TRP A 33 8.39 -37.76 -10.62
N ASP A 34 7.26 -37.07 -10.73
CA ASP A 34 6.86 -36.43 -11.98
C ASP A 34 7.68 -35.15 -12.16
N MET A 35 8.76 -35.29 -12.92
CA MET A 35 9.65 -34.20 -13.30
C MET A 35 9.21 -33.51 -14.60
N TRP A 36 8.18 -34.02 -15.28
CA TRP A 36 7.79 -33.60 -16.62
C TRP A 36 6.76 -32.48 -16.61
N ASN A 37 5.99 -32.36 -15.52
CA ASN A 37 5.03 -31.27 -15.35
C ASN A 37 5.17 -30.54 -14.00
N PRO A 38 6.34 -29.97 -13.68
CA PRO A 38 6.51 -29.22 -12.44
C PRO A 38 5.74 -27.91 -12.48
N LYS A 39 5.17 -27.55 -11.33
CA LYS A 39 4.64 -26.21 -11.13
C LYS A 39 5.77 -25.34 -10.61
N ASN A 40 6.19 -24.38 -11.43
CA ASN A 40 7.31 -23.49 -11.11
C ASN A 40 6.78 -22.10 -10.83
N TYR A 41 7.20 -21.52 -9.72
CA TYR A 41 6.96 -20.14 -9.35
C TYR A 41 8.29 -19.41 -9.29
N PHE A 42 8.37 -18.27 -9.95
CA PHE A 42 9.51 -17.38 -9.93
C PHE A 42 9.02 -16.00 -9.52
N GLU A 43 9.70 -15.36 -8.58
CA GLU A 43 9.45 -13.96 -8.23
C GLU A 43 10.75 -13.16 -8.27
N MET A 44 10.69 -11.99 -8.89
CA MET A 44 11.78 -11.03 -8.95
C MET A 44 11.30 -9.68 -8.43
N LYS A 45 12.12 -9.10 -7.55
CA LYS A 45 11.93 -7.84 -6.86
C LYS A 45 13.05 -6.88 -7.26
N PHE A 46 12.66 -5.69 -7.64
CA PHE A 46 13.54 -4.63 -8.10
C PHE A 46 13.41 -3.47 -7.13
N THR A 47 14.52 -3.02 -6.57
CA THR A 47 14.58 -1.74 -5.86
C THR A 47 15.50 -0.82 -6.64
N VAL A 48 15.02 0.39 -6.95
CA VAL A 48 15.74 1.38 -7.76
C VAL A 48 15.82 2.71 -7.02
N SER A 49 16.96 3.39 -7.14
CA SER A 49 17.13 4.76 -6.64
C SER A 49 17.86 5.61 -7.67
N PRO A 50 17.16 6.07 -8.73
CA PRO A 50 17.77 6.77 -9.87
C PRO A 50 18.37 8.13 -9.54
N SER A 51 17.85 8.81 -8.53
CA SER A 51 18.34 10.12 -8.10
C SER A 51 18.02 10.34 -6.61
N PRO A 52 18.70 11.28 -5.94
CA PRO A 52 18.35 11.66 -4.57
C PRO A 52 16.85 11.97 -4.45
N GLY A 53 16.20 11.35 -3.47
CA GLY A 53 14.77 11.50 -3.22
C GLY A 53 13.86 10.61 -4.07
N LEU A 54 14.30 10.07 -5.21
CA LEU A 54 13.49 9.19 -6.05
C LEU A 54 13.80 7.72 -5.77
N ASN A 55 12.82 6.97 -5.26
CA ASN A 55 12.95 5.56 -4.96
C ASN A 55 11.80 4.78 -5.60
N GLY A 56 12.09 3.60 -6.13
CA GLY A 56 11.08 2.72 -6.70
C GLY A 56 11.28 1.29 -6.24
N PHE A 57 10.17 0.56 -6.16
CA PHE A 57 10.15 -0.85 -5.84
C PHE A 57 9.10 -1.55 -6.70
N PHE A 58 9.45 -2.70 -7.26
CA PHE A 58 8.55 -3.52 -8.08
C PHE A 58 8.75 -4.99 -7.77
N SER A 59 7.67 -5.76 -7.67
CA SER A 59 7.71 -7.23 -7.60
C SER A 59 6.87 -7.81 -8.75
N LEU A 60 7.51 -8.67 -9.53
CA LEU A 60 6.93 -9.39 -10.65
C LEU A 60 7.10 -10.89 -10.40
N SER A 61 6.07 -11.68 -10.71
CA SER A 61 6.16 -13.13 -10.64
C SER A 61 5.73 -13.81 -11.93
N ALA A 62 6.26 -15.01 -12.16
CA ALA A 62 5.88 -15.90 -13.24
C ALA A 62 5.53 -17.28 -12.64
N LEU A 63 4.34 -17.79 -12.97
CA LEU A 63 3.91 -19.14 -12.62
C LEU A 63 3.83 -19.97 -13.90
N SER A 64 4.55 -21.08 -13.95
CA SER A 64 4.50 -22.04 -15.05
C SER A 64 3.93 -23.38 -14.56
N ASN A 65 3.00 -23.95 -15.32
CA ASN A 65 2.48 -25.32 -15.14
C ASN A 65 2.11 -25.93 -16.52
N SER A 66 1.48 -27.10 -16.56
CA SER A 66 1.05 -27.76 -17.81
C SER A 66 0.20 -26.90 -18.73
N ASN A 67 -0.48 -25.89 -18.19
CA ASN A 67 -1.38 -25.01 -18.93
C ASN A 67 -0.67 -23.73 -19.40
N GLY A 68 0.66 -23.65 -19.26
CA GLY A 68 1.50 -22.55 -19.72
C GLY A 68 2.02 -21.62 -18.61
N MET A 69 2.66 -20.53 -19.04
CA MET A 69 3.26 -19.53 -18.17
C MET A 69 2.35 -18.31 -18.01
N ARG A 70 2.17 -17.84 -16.78
CA ARG A 70 1.40 -16.63 -16.43
C ARG A 70 2.29 -15.65 -15.69
N PHE A 71 2.19 -14.37 -16.05
CA PHE A 71 2.91 -13.28 -15.41
C PHE A 71 1.99 -12.47 -14.50
N PHE A 72 2.50 -12.04 -13.35
CA PHE A 72 1.77 -11.22 -12.39
C PHE A 72 2.64 -10.05 -11.94
N MET A 73 2.02 -8.88 -11.81
CA MET A 73 2.56 -7.79 -11.00
C MET A 73 2.06 -7.98 -9.57
N ASN A 74 2.97 -8.33 -8.66
CA ASN A 74 2.61 -8.62 -7.28
C ASN A 74 2.37 -7.33 -6.50
N GLN A 75 3.31 -6.38 -6.58
CA GLN A 75 3.28 -5.09 -5.88
C GLN A 75 4.30 -4.11 -6.45
N GLY A 76 4.10 -2.81 -6.23
CA GLY A 76 5.13 -1.83 -6.49
C GLY A 76 4.74 -0.39 -6.18
N HIS A 77 5.75 0.45 -5.99
CA HIS A 77 5.60 1.88 -5.81
C HIS A 77 6.76 2.67 -6.43
N LEU A 78 6.49 3.95 -6.64
CA LEU A 78 7.47 4.97 -6.95
C LEU A 78 7.23 6.16 -6.01
N SER A 79 8.26 6.57 -5.30
CA SER A 79 8.23 7.64 -4.31
C SER A 79 9.25 8.72 -4.66
N TYR A 80 8.82 9.97 -4.62
CA TYR A 80 9.68 11.14 -4.73
C TYR A 80 9.60 11.97 -3.46
N ARG A 81 10.74 12.09 -2.76
CA ARG A 81 10.90 12.75 -1.47
C ARG A 81 11.80 13.97 -1.60
N THR A 82 11.35 15.09 -1.03
CA THR A 82 12.13 16.32 -0.82
C THR A 82 12.45 16.48 0.68
N SER A 83 12.87 17.66 1.13
CA SER A 83 13.14 17.93 2.54
C SER A 83 11.91 17.78 3.43
N ASN A 84 10.72 18.14 2.92
CA ASN A 84 9.50 18.26 3.71
C ASN A 84 8.28 17.59 3.08
N THR A 85 8.43 17.00 1.88
CA THR A 85 7.33 16.38 1.15
C THR A 85 7.70 15.02 0.61
N GLU A 86 6.71 14.14 0.46
CA GLU A 86 6.84 12.90 -0.30
C GLU A 86 5.60 12.67 -1.13
N THR A 87 5.78 12.29 -2.38
CA THR A 87 4.70 11.81 -3.24
C THR A 87 4.99 10.39 -3.64
N THR A 88 4.05 9.49 -3.39
CA THR A 88 4.17 8.07 -3.70
C THR A 88 3.01 7.64 -4.58
N ILE A 89 3.30 6.98 -5.69
CA ILE A 89 2.33 6.23 -6.48
C ILE A 89 2.55 4.77 -6.17
N PHE A 90 1.51 4.04 -5.78
CA PHE A 90 1.63 2.64 -5.36
C PHE A 90 0.55 1.77 -6.00
N SER A 91 0.84 0.48 -6.12
CA SER A 91 -0.07 -0.53 -6.59
C SER A 91 0.14 -1.80 -5.79
N ARG A 92 -0.98 -2.34 -5.26
CA ARG A 92 -1.03 -3.57 -4.47
C ARG A 92 -0.16 -3.52 -3.23
N GLU A 93 -0.16 -2.37 -2.53
CA GLU A 93 0.58 -2.19 -1.28
C GLU A 93 -0.30 -1.60 -0.17
N ASP A 94 -0.18 -2.15 1.03
CA ASP A 94 -0.93 -1.78 2.24
C ASP A 94 -0.16 -0.79 3.14
N ARG A 95 1.18 -0.77 3.03
CA ARG A 95 2.07 0.05 3.87
C ARG A 95 1.83 1.56 3.77
N PHE A 96 1.25 2.03 2.66
CA PHE A 96 1.03 3.46 2.43
C PHE A 96 -0.26 3.97 3.04
N TRP A 97 -1.07 3.12 3.64
CA TRP A 97 -2.25 3.56 4.34
C TRP A 97 -1.88 4.16 5.68
N ILE A 98 -2.55 5.25 6.06
CA ILE A 98 -2.40 5.79 7.40
C ILE A 98 -2.95 4.75 8.36
N SER A 99 -2.25 4.50 9.49
CA SER A 99 -2.91 3.85 10.61
C SER A 99 -4.13 4.69 10.91
N SER A 100 -5.31 4.14 10.66
CA SER A 100 -6.56 4.86 10.83
C SER A 100 -7.01 4.58 12.25
N PRO A 101 -6.77 5.49 13.20
CA PRO A 101 -7.27 5.34 14.55
C PRO A 101 -8.78 5.63 14.63
N LEU A 102 -9.52 5.63 13.50
CA LEU A 102 -10.94 5.96 13.38
C LEU A 102 -11.83 4.95 14.11
N LEU A 103 -11.70 4.84 15.44
CA LEU A 103 -12.44 4.01 16.40
C LEU A 103 -13.01 2.68 15.87
N PHE A 104 -12.36 2.06 14.88
CA PHE A 104 -12.91 0.99 14.04
C PHE A 104 -14.29 1.27 13.42
N LEU A 105 -14.71 2.54 13.30
CA LEU A 105 -15.96 2.95 12.61
C LEU A 105 -15.95 2.59 11.12
N VAL A 106 -14.75 2.42 10.55
CA VAL A 106 -14.56 1.94 9.19
C VAL A 106 -13.68 0.70 9.24
N ASN A 107 -14.13 -0.38 8.62
CA ASN A 107 -13.31 -1.59 8.45
C ASN A 107 -12.07 -1.26 7.60
N THR A 108 -10.90 -1.31 8.22
CA THR A 108 -9.61 -0.95 7.60
C THR A 108 -9.21 -1.89 6.47
N ASP A 109 -9.53 -3.18 6.57
CA ASP A 109 -9.17 -4.18 5.56
C ASP A 109 -9.97 -3.96 4.29
N ARG A 110 -11.22 -3.52 4.45
CA ARG A 110 -12.03 -3.05 3.32
C ARG A 110 -11.47 -1.75 2.75
N VAL A 111 -11.00 -0.80 3.57
CA VAL A 111 -10.39 0.47 3.09
C VAL A 111 -9.17 0.22 2.22
N LYS A 112 -8.34 -0.75 2.59
CA LYS A 112 -7.10 -1.11 1.90
C LYS A 112 -7.29 -2.06 0.69
N ASP A 113 -8.52 -2.51 0.44
CA ASP A 113 -8.83 -3.60 -0.52
C ASP A 113 -7.97 -4.85 -0.26
N ASP A 114 -7.92 -5.28 1.01
CA ASP A 114 -6.98 -6.30 1.52
C ASP A 114 -7.65 -7.62 1.92
N ALA A 115 -8.95 -7.80 1.59
CA ALA A 115 -9.69 -9.00 1.97
C ALA A 115 -9.08 -10.32 1.44
N TRP A 116 -8.23 -10.24 0.40
CA TRP A 116 -7.50 -11.37 -0.18
C TRP A 116 -6.09 -10.93 -0.61
N GLY A 117 -5.41 -10.18 0.26
CA GLY A 117 -4.12 -9.54 -0.01
C GLY A 117 -4.27 -8.15 -0.64
N PRO A 118 -3.20 -7.33 -0.62
CA PRO A 118 -3.28 -5.92 -0.95
C PRO A 118 -3.56 -5.73 -2.43
N LYS A 119 -4.66 -5.06 -2.75
CA LYS A 119 -5.06 -4.76 -4.14
C LYS A 119 -5.26 -3.29 -4.41
N ALA A 120 -5.19 -2.45 -3.39
CA ALA A 120 -5.29 -1.01 -3.54
C ALA A 120 -4.16 -0.46 -4.41
N GLU A 121 -4.53 0.43 -5.32
CA GLU A 121 -3.60 1.25 -6.09
C GLU A 121 -3.98 2.72 -5.89
N GLY A 122 -3.02 3.62 -5.95
CA GLY A 122 -3.30 5.01 -5.62
C GLY A 122 -2.08 5.90 -5.56
N VAL A 123 -2.36 7.13 -5.15
CA VAL A 123 -1.37 8.17 -4.91
C VAL A 123 -1.48 8.62 -3.47
N ARG A 124 -0.34 8.78 -2.82
CA ARG A 124 -0.18 9.35 -1.49
C ARG A 124 0.73 10.57 -1.57
N MET A 125 0.37 11.62 -0.84
CA MET A 125 1.19 12.80 -0.65
C MET A 125 1.34 13.06 0.84
N ASP A 126 2.55 13.28 1.30
CA ASP A 126 2.88 13.66 2.67
C ASP A 126 3.59 15.01 2.69
N LEU A 127 3.31 15.77 3.74
CA LEU A 127 3.97 17.00 4.11
C LEU A 127 4.32 16.89 5.60
N TRP A 128 5.56 17.18 5.97
CA TRP A 128 5.98 17.22 7.37
C TRP A 128 6.78 18.47 7.69
N GLU A 129 6.65 18.91 8.93
CA GLU A 129 7.44 19.99 9.54
C GLU A 129 7.36 21.34 8.81
N TRP A 130 6.40 21.55 7.92
CA TRP A 130 6.24 22.84 7.25
C TRP A 130 5.58 23.83 8.19
N LYS A 131 6.38 24.66 8.86
CA LYS A 131 5.91 25.59 9.91
C LYS A 131 5.10 24.86 11.00
N GLY A 132 5.48 23.63 11.33
CA GLY A 132 4.78 22.77 12.30
C GLY A 132 3.48 22.13 11.79
N PHE A 133 3.16 22.22 10.50
CA PHE A 133 2.11 21.45 9.86
C PHE A 133 2.62 20.08 9.40
N TYR A 134 1.74 19.11 9.50
CA TYR A 134 1.88 17.76 8.99
C TYR A 134 0.60 17.44 8.24
N ALA A 135 0.69 16.96 7.01
CA ALA A 135 -0.48 16.60 6.23
C ALA A 135 -0.22 15.31 5.46
N THR A 136 -1.24 14.49 5.29
CA THR A 136 -1.21 13.35 4.40
C THR A 136 -2.48 13.32 3.59
N ALA A 137 -2.37 13.13 2.27
CA ALA A 137 -3.50 12.88 1.39
C ALA A 137 -3.29 11.56 0.67
N ILE A 138 -4.35 10.76 0.54
CA ILE A 138 -4.37 9.50 -0.20
C ILE A 138 -5.60 9.49 -1.09
N ALA A 139 -5.41 9.20 -2.37
CA ALA A 139 -6.48 8.85 -3.29
C ALA A 139 -6.17 7.44 -3.80
N SER A 140 -7.10 6.52 -3.62
CA SER A 140 -6.91 5.12 -3.99
C SER A 140 -8.13 4.57 -4.71
N LYS A 141 -7.87 3.71 -5.69
CA LYS A 141 -8.85 2.92 -6.42
C LYS A 141 -8.71 1.45 -6.03
N PHE A 142 -9.84 0.77 -5.91
CA PHE A 142 -9.88 -0.67 -5.67
C PHE A 142 -9.99 -1.43 -6.98
N ARG A 143 -9.31 -2.57 -7.04
CA ARG A 143 -9.44 -3.49 -8.16
C ARG A 143 -10.60 -4.45 -8.00
N THR A 144 -11.01 -4.75 -6.77
CA THR A 144 -11.99 -5.82 -6.55
C THR A 144 -13.42 -5.46 -6.98
N TRP A 145 -13.83 -4.19 -6.90
CA TRP A 145 -15.22 -3.78 -7.18
C TRP A 145 -15.38 -2.32 -7.65
N ASP A 146 -14.34 -1.75 -8.29
CA ASP A 146 -14.35 -0.41 -8.91
C ASP A 146 -14.79 0.73 -7.96
N GLY A 147 -14.39 0.64 -6.69
CA GLY A 147 -14.62 1.67 -5.67
C GLY A 147 -13.39 2.56 -5.47
N GLU A 148 -13.62 3.72 -4.85
CA GLU A 148 -12.57 4.70 -4.57
C GLU A 148 -12.56 5.08 -3.09
N ALA A 149 -11.38 5.40 -2.57
CA ALA A 149 -11.18 5.96 -1.24
C ALA A 149 -10.29 7.20 -1.30
N TYR A 150 -10.73 8.21 -0.57
CA TYR A 150 -10.01 9.45 -0.35
C TYR A 150 -9.80 9.63 1.13
N LEU A 151 -8.57 9.93 1.51
CA LEU A 151 -8.21 10.21 2.88
C LEU A 151 -7.37 11.49 2.89
N ALA A 152 -7.67 12.40 3.80
CA ALA A 152 -6.86 13.57 4.07
C ALA A 152 -6.68 13.72 5.58
N SER A 153 -5.46 13.97 6.03
CA SER A 153 -5.16 14.36 7.39
C SER A 153 -4.39 15.68 7.38
N LEU A 154 -4.69 16.51 8.37
CA LEU A 154 -3.98 17.76 8.60
C LEU A 154 -3.81 17.94 10.10
N THR A 155 -2.57 18.08 10.53
CA THR A 155 -2.17 18.23 11.92
C THR A 155 -1.28 19.45 12.06
N LYS A 156 -1.54 20.26 13.07
CA LYS A 156 -0.73 21.42 13.44
C LYS A 156 -0.19 21.22 14.85
N LYS A 157 1.15 21.21 14.96
CA LYS A 157 1.85 21.26 16.24
C LYS A 157 2.12 22.70 16.64
N PHE A 158 1.94 22.96 17.94
CA PHE A 158 2.21 24.23 18.62
C PHE A 158 3.28 23.96 19.69
N GLY A 159 4.55 24.00 19.25
CA GLY A 159 5.67 23.51 20.05
C GLY A 159 5.52 22.02 20.39
N ASP A 160 6.04 21.61 21.54
CA ASP A 160 6.06 20.20 21.95
C ASP A 160 4.84 19.80 22.79
N ARG A 161 4.04 20.78 23.22
CA ARG A 161 3.01 20.57 24.24
C ARG A 161 1.61 20.41 23.69
N PHE A 162 1.32 20.92 22.50
CA PHE A 162 -0.03 20.93 21.96
C PHE A 162 -0.05 20.60 20.47
N GLU A 163 -0.98 19.72 20.09
CA GLU A 163 -1.22 19.31 18.71
C GLU A 163 -2.73 19.31 18.49
N ILE A 164 -3.16 19.88 17.37
CA ILE A 164 -4.52 19.72 16.87
C ILE A 164 -4.46 19.10 15.49
N GLY A 165 -5.37 18.18 15.20
CA GLY A 165 -5.46 17.56 13.90
C GLY A 165 -6.89 17.31 13.48
N SER A 166 -7.03 17.08 12.19
CA SER A 166 -8.26 16.63 11.56
C SER A 166 -7.96 15.53 10.57
N ILE A 167 -8.88 14.59 10.44
CA ILE A 167 -8.83 13.52 9.45
C ILE A 167 -10.18 13.47 8.76
N TYR A 168 -10.17 13.42 7.44
CA TYR A 168 -11.32 13.17 6.60
C TYR A 168 -11.08 11.88 5.82
N LEU A 169 -12.07 11.00 5.83
CA LEU A 169 -12.11 9.81 5.01
C LEU A 169 -13.43 9.84 4.25
N LYS A 170 -13.36 9.65 2.93
CA LYS A 170 -14.51 9.41 2.05
C LYS A 170 -14.28 8.15 1.26
N LYS A 171 -15.34 7.38 1.08
CA LYS A 171 -15.28 6.13 0.36
C LYS A 171 -16.62 5.83 -0.32
N ASP A 172 -16.54 5.34 -1.55
CA ASP A 172 -17.70 4.80 -2.25
C ASP A 172 -17.87 3.31 -1.89
N TRP A 173 -18.99 2.94 -1.28
CA TRP A 173 -19.30 1.55 -0.88
C TRP A 173 -20.44 1.03 -1.78
N ARG A 174 -20.22 -0.11 -2.43
CA ARG A 174 -21.26 -0.91 -3.10
C ARG A 174 -21.19 -2.32 -2.54
N GLY A 175 -22.19 -2.73 -1.76
CA GLY A 175 -22.33 -4.08 -1.23
C GLY A 175 -22.82 -4.14 0.22
N PRO A 176 -23.20 -5.33 0.73
CA PRO A 176 -23.73 -5.49 2.09
C PRO A 176 -22.67 -5.26 3.18
N GLY A 177 -23.01 -4.45 4.19
CA GLY A 177 -22.23 -4.27 5.43
C GLY A 177 -22.47 -2.93 6.14
N ASN A 178 -22.32 -2.93 7.47
CA ASN A 178 -22.41 -1.72 8.31
C ASN A 178 -21.07 -0.99 8.32
N SER A 179 -20.78 -0.17 7.31
CA SER A 179 -19.59 0.71 7.32
C SER A 179 -19.95 2.08 6.78
N PHE A 180 -19.53 3.12 7.49
CA PHE A 180 -19.80 4.51 7.10
C PHE A 180 -19.00 4.88 5.84
N ASN A 181 -19.65 5.63 4.93
CA ASN A 181 -19.04 6.09 3.67
C ASN A 181 -18.13 7.30 3.88
N SER A 182 -18.40 8.11 4.90
CA SER A 182 -17.56 9.25 5.21
C SER A 182 -17.39 9.41 6.71
N VAL A 183 -16.16 9.70 7.13
CA VAL A 183 -15.82 9.96 8.52
C VAL A 183 -15.00 11.24 8.57
N TYR A 184 -15.38 12.13 9.49
CA TYR A 184 -14.63 13.30 9.84
C TYR A 184 -14.23 13.19 11.30
N SER A 185 -12.96 13.39 11.59
CA SER A 185 -12.38 13.31 12.93
C SER A 185 -11.63 14.59 13.23
N ILE A 186 -11.77 15.09 14.46
CA ILE A 186 -10.92 16.12 15.04
C ILE A 186 -10.23 15.50 16.25
N ASN A 187 -8.91 15.67 16.36
CA ASN A 187 -8.15 15.24 17.51
C ASN A 187 -7.32 16.39 18.11
N GLY A 188 -7.15 16.35 19.42
CA GLY A 188 -6.27 17.23 20.16
C GLY A 188 -5.36 16.40 21.06
N LYS A 189 -4.06 16.72 21.09
CA LYS A 189 -3.11 16.14 22.04
C LYS A 189 -2.48 17.22 22.89
N THR A 190 -2.35 16.96 24.19
CA THR A 190 -1.62 17.84 25.10
C THR A 190 -0.67 17.06 26.00
N HIS A 191 0.49 17.64 26.28
CA HIS A 191 1.55 17.08 27.12
C HIS A 191 1.87 18.02 28.30
N THR A 192 0.91 18.27 29.17
CA THR A 192 1.09 19.20 30.33
C THR A 192 1.46 18.48 31.63
N LYS A 193 0.87 17.30 31.90
CA LYS A 193 1.15 16.46 33.08
C LYS A 193 1.23 14.95 32.74
N GLY A 194 1.29 14.65 31.45
CA GLY A 194 1.10 13.33 30.85
C GLY A 194 0.45 13.48 29.47
N PRO A 195 0.51 12.45 28.60
CA PRO A 195 -0.14 12.50 27.29
C PRO A 195 -1.65 12.39 27.45
N LEU A 196 -2.37 13.47 27.14
CA LEU A 196 -3.83 13.46 26.97
C LEU A 196 -4.15 13.55 25.49
N ASN A 197 -4.90 12.56 24.98
CA ASN A 197 -5.39 12.53 23.60
C ASN A 197 -6.91 12.58 23.62
N LEU A 198 -7.48 13.68 23.13
CA LEU A 198 -8.92 13.82 22.92
C LEU A 198 -9.22 13.62 21.44
N ARG A 199 -10.33 12.94 21.15
CA ARG A 199 -10.81 12.79 19.80
C ARG A 199 -12.33 12.80 19.73
N PHE A 200 -12.81 13.47 18.70
CA PHE A 200 -14.20 13.49 18.30
C PHE A 200 -14.33 13.03 16.86
N GLU A 201 -15.21 12.08 16.59
CA GLU A 201 -15.43 11.50 15.26
C GLU A 201 -16.93 11.58 14.91
N VAL A 202 -17.23 12.03 13.69
CA VAL A 202 -18.57 12.05 13.09
C VAL A 202 -18.52 11.20 11.84
N ALA A 203 -19.40 10.19 11.79
CA ALA A 203 -19.49 9.27 10.66
C ALA A 203 -20.86 9.37 10.01
N ARG A 204 -20.90 9.25 8.69
CA ARG A 204 -22.13 9.28 7.88
C ARG A 204 -22.17 8.09 6.94
N SER A 205 -23.31 7.41 6.93
CA SER A 205 -23.69 6.38 5.98
C SER A 205 -24.52 7.03 4.87
N ILE A 206 -24.35 6.57 3.63
CA ILE A 206 -25.21 6.97 2.49
C ILE A 206 -26.38 5.97 2.32
N HIS A 207 -26.44 4.94 3.17
CA HIS A 207 -27.61 4.07 3.37
C HIS A 207 -28.44 4.55 4.54
#